data_AF-A0AAX2KKF6-F1
#
_entry.id   AF-A0AAX2KKF6-F1
#
_cell.length_a   1.000
_cell.length_b   1.000
_cell.length_c   1.000
_cell.angle_alpha   90.00
_cell.angle_beta   90.00
_cell.angle_gamma   90.00
#
_symmetry.space_group_name_H-M   'P 1'
#
loop_
_entity.id
_entity.type
_entity.pdbx_description
1 polymer ?
#
loop_
_entity_poly.entity_id
_entity_poly.type
_entity_poly.pdbx_seq_one_letter_code
_entity_poly.pdbx_strand_id
1 'polypeptide(L)'
;MQHLKNIKSGNPKTKEQYQLTKNFDVIWLYTEDGKNWYEEVNNFQDDTIKIVYDENNIIVAITKDASTLNPEGFSVVEVPDITANRRADDSGKWMFKDGAVVKTDLYGRRATTTGRITKGRIAFRS
;
A
#
# COMPACT_ATOMS: atom_id res chain seq x y z
N MET A 1 -2.32 7.30 13.22
CA MET A 1 -1.94 6.18 12.35
C MET A 1 -2.70 6.30 11.05
N GLN A 2 -2.02 6.18 9.93
CA GLN A 2 -2.57 6.33 8.58
C GLN A 2 -3.43 5.14 8.16
N HIS A 3 -4.53 5.40 7.45
CA HIS A 3 -5.32 4.37 6.78
C HIS A 3 -5.81 4.91 5.43
N LEU A 4 -5.16 4.45 4.35
CA LEU A 4 -5.39 4.87 2.98
C LEU A 4 -6.08 3.73 2.22
N LYS A 5 -7.32 3.92 1.82
CA LYS A 5 -8.16 2.86 1.25
C LYS A 5 -8.29 2.97 -0.26
N ASN A 6 -8.39 1.81 -0.91
CA ASN A 6 -8.78 1.65 -2.31
C ASN A 6 -7.98 2.54 -3.25
N ILE A 7 -6.65 2.48 -3.14
CA ILE A 7 -5.73 3.31 -3.91
C ILE A 7 -5.77 2.89 -5.37
N LYS A 8 -5.98 3.85 -6.27
CA LYS A 8 -6.07 3.64 -7.72
C LYS A 8 -5.28 4.69 -8.47
N SER A 9 -4.82 4.35 -9.68
CA SER A 9 -4.27 5.35 -10.58
C SER A 9 -5.32 6.39 -10.98
N GLY A 10 -4.87 7.63 -11.15
CA GLY A 10 -5.71 8.73 -11.59
C GLY A 10 -4.92 9.76 -12.38
N ASN A 11 -5.63 10.69 -12.99
CA ASN A 11 -5.02 11.77 -13.76
C ASN A 11 -4.26 12.75 -12.85
N PRO A 12 -3.21 13.42 -13.34
CA PRO A 12 -2.59 14.53 -12.64
C PRO A 12 -3.63 15.63 -12.36
N LYS A 13 -3.64 16.15 -11.12
CA LYS A 13 -4.54 17.20 -10.65
C LYS A 13 -3.90 18.59 -10.64
N THR A 14 -2.57 18.66 -10.61
CA THR A 14 -1.83 19.94 -10.60
C THR A 14 -0.97 20.12 -11.85
N LYS A 15 -0.55 21.36 -12.11
CA LYS A 15 0.38 21.67 -13.23
C LYS A 15 1.71 20.93 -13.08
N GLU A 16 2.22 20.84 -11.86
CA GLU A 16 3.47 20.12 -11.58
C GLU A 16 3.33 18.62 -11.87
N GLN A 17 2.25 18.01 -11.37
CA GLN A 17 1.95 16.60 -11.64
C GLN A 17 1.82 16.33 -13.14
N TYR A 18 1.18 17.24 -13.88
CA TYR A 18 1.07 17.14 -15.34
C TYR A 18 2.44 17.18 -16.03
N GLN A 19 3.34 18.08 -15.63
CA GLN A 19 4.67 18.14 -16.20
C GLN A 19 5.49 16.89 -15.87
N LEU A 20 5.39 16.38 -14.65
CA LEU A 20 6.06 15.15 -14.24
C LEU A 20 5.55 13.94 -15.03
N THR A 21 4.23 13.80 -15.22
CA THR A 21 3.67 12.75 -16.09
C THR A 21 4.16 12.91 -17.52
N LYS A 22 4.15 14.13 -18.07
CA LYS A 22 4.59 14.37 -19.45
C LYS A 22 6.08 14.05 -19.68
N ASN A 23 6.92 14.33 -18.69
CA ASN A 23 8.38 14.21 -18.84
C ASN A 23 8.94 12.86 -18.38
N PHE A 24 8.27 12.20 -17.44
CA PHE A 24 8.78 11.01 -16.75
C PHE A 24 7.76 9.86 -16.63
N ASP A 25 6.60 9.97 -17.28
CA ASP A 25 5.52 8.96 -17.25
C ASP A 25 5.05 8.58 -15.83
N VAL A 26 5.07 9.54 -14.91
CA VAL A 26 4.62 9.33 -13.53
C VAL A 26 3.15 8.93 -13.48
N ILE A 27 2.88 7.80 -12.85
CA ILE A 27 1.54 7.31 -12.52
C ILE A 27 1.16 7.83 -11.13
N TRP A 28 0.11 8.65 -11.07
CA TRP A 28 -0.40 9.22 -9.82
C TRP A 28 -1.40 8.27 -9.17
N LEU A 29 -1.19 8.00 -7.89
CA LEU A 29 -2.04 7.10 -7.11
C LEU A 29 -2.85 7.89 -6.10
N TYR A 30 -4.15 7.65 -6.08
CA TYR A 30 -5.10 8.33 -5.20
C TYR A 30 -5.94 7.36 -4.41
N THR A 31 -6.21 7.69 -3.15
CA THR A 31 -7.19 7.00 -2.32
C THR A 31 -8.63 7.28 -2.78
N GLU A 32 -9.59 6.53 -2.25
CA GLU A 32 -11.01 6.78 -2.50
C GLU A 32 -11.50 8.16 -2.05
N ASP A 33 -10.91 8.73 -0.99
CA ASP A 33 -11.17 10.09 -0.50
C ASP A 33 -10.32 11.16 -1.22
N GLY A 34 -9.52 10.76 -2.21
CA GLY A 34 -8.86 11.65 -3.16
C GLY A 34 -7.46 12.15 -2.75
N LYS A 35 -6.89 11.62 -1.66
CA LYS A 35 -5.51 11.92 -1.21
C LYS A 35 -4.48 11.30 -2.14
N ASN A 36 -3.39 12.01 -2.38
CA ASN A 36 -2.29 11.52 -3.22
C ASN A 36 -1.34 10.65 -2.39
N TRP A 37 -1.12 9.41 -2.82
CA TRP A 37 -0.22 8.46 -2.16
C TRP A 37 1.16 9.05 -1.87
N TYR A 38 1.80 9.68 -2.87
CA TYR A 38 3.18 10.15 -2.75
C TYR A 38 3.33 11.30 -1.76
N GLU A 39 2.29 12.11 -1.57
CA GLU A 39 2.26 13.18 -0.57
C GLU A 39 2.02 12.62 0.83
N GLU A 40 1.20 11.57 0.94
CA GLU A 40 0.87 10.90 2.20
C GLU A 40 1.99 9.98 2.73
N VAL A 41 2.96 9.58 1.90
CA VAL A 41 4.11 8.74 2.32
C VAL A 41 4.86 9.38 3.50
N ASN A 42 5.03 10.71 3.51
CA ASN A 42 5.74 11.42 4.57
C ASN A 42 4.95 11.52 5.89
N ASN A 43 3.66 11.19 5.88
CA ASN A 43 2.79 11.24 7.06
C ASN A 43 2.78 9.90 7.84
N PHE A 44 3.48 8.87 7.35
CA PHE A 44 3.69 7.62 8.08
C PHE A 44 4.81 7.78 9.12
N GLN A 45 4.68 7.14 10.28
CA GLN A 45 5.70 7.15 11.33
C GLN A 45 6.79 6.14 11.03
N ASP A 46 8.06 6.41 11.32
CA ASP A 46 9.17 5.51 10.96
C ASP A 46 9.15 4.17 11.73
N ASP A 47 8.64 4.16 12.96
CA ASP A 47 8.68 3.04 13.89
C ASP A 47 7.42 2.14 13.86
N THR A 48 6.55 2.31 12.87
CA THR A 48 5.32 1.52 12.67
C THR A 48 5.43 0.52 11.53
N ILE A 49 4.54 -0.48 11.54
CA ILE A 49 4.39 -1.45 10.45
C ILE A 49 3.34 -0.92 9.46
N LYS A 50 3.62 -0.99 8.16
CA LYS A 50 2.71 -0.67 7.06
C LYS A 50 2.28 -1.96 6.41
N ILE A 51 0.97 -2.16 6.37
CA ILE A 51 0.33 -3.35 5.84
C ILE A 51 -0.39 -2.96 4.57
N VAL A 52 -0.12 -3.69 3.49
CA VAL A 52 -0.88 -3.62 2.24
C VAL A 52 -1.83 -4.79 2.19
N TYR A 53 -3.10 -4.54 1.92
CA TYR A 53 -4.13 -5.57 1.84
C TYR A 53 -5.07 -5.36 0.65
N ASP A 54 -5.62 -6.48 0.14
CA ASP A 54 -6.53 -6.51 -1.01
C ASP A 54 -8.00 -6.28 -0.64
N GLU A 55 -8.89 -6.30 -1.63
CA GLU A 55 -10.34 -6.13 -1.40
C GLU A 55 -10.98 -7.20 -0.49
N ASN A 56 -10.33 -8.36 -0.34
CA ASN A 56 -10.74 -9.44 0.56
C ASN A 56 -10.10 -9.30 1.96
N ASN A 57 -9.46 -8.16 2.21
CA ASN A 57 -8.68 -7.86 3.41
C ASN A 57 -7.43 -8.72 3.60
N ILE A 58 -7.02 -9.52 2.61
CA ILE A 58 -5.84 -10.37 2.69
C ILE A 58 -4.58 -9.53 2.60
N ILE A 59 -3.65 -9.74 3.52
CA ILE A 59 -2.37 -9.05 3.55
C ILE A 59 -1.48 -9.59 2.45
N VAL A 60 -0.98 -8.69 1.60
CA VAL A 60 -0.15 -9.00 0.43
C VAL A 60 1.25 -8.38 0.49
N ALA A 61 1.48 -7.42 1.38
CA ALA A 61 2.81 -6.90 1.68
C ALA A 61 2.88 -6.30 3.09
N ILE A 62 4.07 -6.37 3.68
CA ILE A 62 4.38 -5.78 4.98
C ILE A 62 5.74 -5.09 4.89
N THR A 63 5.83 -3.86 5.38
CA THR A 63 7.09 -3.10 5.42
C THR A 63 7.11 -2.12 6.59
N LYS A 64 8.29 -1.61 6.93
CA LYS A 64 8.42 -0.42 7.79
C LYS A 64 8.64 0.86 6.98
N ASP A 65 8.97 0.74 5.71
CA ASP A 65 9.23 1.87 4.83
C ASP A 65 8.14 1.98 3.77
N ALA A 66 7.23 2.94 3.96
CA ALA A 66 6.11 3.19 3.06
C ALA A 66 6.58 3.57 1.65
N SER A 67 7.73 4.25 1.51
CA SER A 67 8.25 4.72 0.22
C SER A 67 8.59 3.56 -0.74
N THR A 68 8.77 2.35 -0.21
CA THR A 68 9.05 1.15 -1.00
C THR A 68 7.81 0.52 -1.66
N LEU A 69 6.61 1.02 -1.35
CA LEU A 69 5.35 0.45 -1.80
C LEU A 69 4.86 1.09 -3.10
N ASN A 70 4.26 0.26 -3.96
CA ASN A 70 3.42 0.68 -5.08
C ASN A 70 2.01 0.09 -4.86
N PRO A 71 1.12 0.77 -4.11
CA PRO A 71 -0.13 0.18 -3.64
C PRO A 71 -1.30 0.35 -4.62
N GLU A 72 -1.04 0.40 -5.92
CA GLU A 72 -2.11 0.47 -6.93
C GLU A 72 -3.02 -0.76 -6.85
N GLY A 73 -4.32 -0.54 -6.66
CA GLY A 73 -5.33 -1.58 -6.51
C GLY A 73 -5.51 -2.10 -5.07
N PHE A 74 -4.78 -1.57 -4.10
CA PHE A 74 -4.78 -2.05 -2.72
C PHE A 74 -5.11 -0.94 -1.71
N SER A 75 -5.23 -1.34 -0.44
CA SER A 75 -5.29 -0.42 0.70
C SER A 75 -4.02 -0.53 1.54
N VAL A 76 -3.61 0.57 2.17
CA VAL A 76 -2.46 0.62 3.08
C VAL A 76 -2.91 1.11 4.45
N VAL A 77 -2.53 0.37 5.50
CA VAL A 77 -2.80 0.76 6.88
C VAL A 77 -1.53 0.70 7.72
N GLU A 78 -1.40 1.68 8.59
CA GLU A 78 -0.35 1.76 9.59
C GLU A 78 -0.81 1.13 10.91
N VAL A 79 0.00 0.25 11.47
CA VAL A 79 -0.26 -0.43 12.73
C VAL A 79 0.97 -0.36 13.65
N PRO A 80 0.80 -0.40 14.98
CA PRO A 80 1.93 -0.32 15.89
C PRO A 80 2.85 -1.54 15.75
N ASP A 81 4.16 -1.33 15.92
CA ASP A 81 5.17 -2.38 15.83
C ASP A 81 5.27 -3.22 17.12
N ILE A 82 4.22 -4.00 17.38
CA ILE A 82 4.09 -4.87 18.55
C ILE A 82 4.25 -6.34 18.21
N THR A 83 4.56 -7.18 19.21
CA THR A 83 4.75 -8.63 19.07
C THR A 83 3.59 -9.33 18.36
N ALA A 84 2.35 -8.87 18.54
CA ALA A 84 1.19 -9.43 17.85
C ALA A 84 1.25 -9.20 16.33
N ASN A 85 1.48 -7.96 15.89
CA ASN A 85 1.49 -7.58 14.47
C ASN A 85 2.72 -8.13 13.74
N ARG A 86 3.86 -8.28 14.42
CA ARG A 86 5.09 -8.87 13.87
C ARG A 86 4.96 -10.36 13.48
N ARG A 87 3.88 -11.04 13.90
CA ARG A 87 3.62 -12.45 13.52
C ARG A 87 3.10 -12.58 12.10
N ALA A 88 2.55 -11.51 11.54
CA ALA A 88 2.00 -11.52 10.20
C ALA A 88 3.10 -11.53 9.14
N ASP A 89 2.77 -12.18 8.02
CA ASP A 89 3.58 -12.25 6.82
C ASP A 89 2.68 -12.03 5.59
N ASP A 90 3.29 -12.00 4.41
CA ASP A 90 2.64 -11.82 3.12
C ASP A 90 2.23 -13.16 2.47
N SER A 91 2.12 -14.25 3.25
CA SER A 91 1.78 -15.58 2.73
C SER A 91 0.30 -15.75 2.31
N GLY A 92 -0.52 -14.71 2.48
CA GLY A 92 -1.98 -14.76 2.29
C GLY A 92 -2.74 -15.43 3.44
N LYS A 93 -2.07 -15.79 4.53
CA LYS A 93 -2.68 -16.39 5.74
C LYS A 93 -3.08 -15.36 6.80
N TRP A 94 -2.92 -14.08 6.49
CA TRP A 94 -3.21 -12.98 7.39
C TRP A 94 -4.13 -11.98 6.71
N MET A 95 -4.99 -11.36 7.49
CA MET A 95 -5.90 -10.30 7.03
C MET A 95 -5.88 -9.12 7.98
N PHE A 96 -6.20 -7.94 7.44
CA PHE A 96 -6.48 -6.76 8.24
C PHE A 96 -7.99 -6.55 8.34
N LYS A 97 -8.57 -6.80 9.52
CA LYS A 97 -10.02 -6.76 9.72
C LYS A 97 -10.35 -6.07 11.03
N ASP A 98 -11.33 -5.16 11.00
CA ASP A 98 -11.84 -4.45 12.18
C ASP A 98 -10.74 -3.75 13.01
N GLY A 99 -9.72 -3.21 12.33
CA GLY A 99 -8.60 -2.52 12.96
C GLY A 99 -7.48 -3.44 13.47
N ALA A 100 -7.58 -4.75 13.25
CA ALA A 100 -6.65 -5.74 13.76
C ALA A 100 -6.04 -6.62 12.66
N VAL A 101 -4.81 -7.07 12.91
CA VAL A 101 -4.14 -8.09 12.11
C VAL A 101 -4.50 -9.46 12.66
N VAL A 102 -5.20 -10.28 11.88
CA VAL A 102 -5.70 -11.59 12.31
C VAL A 102 -5.31 -12.69 11.32
N LYS A 103 -5.16 -13.91 11.83
CA LYS A 103 -4.89 -15.08 11.00
C LYS A 103 -6.19 -15.55 10.35
N THR A 104 -6.16 -15.84 9.05
CA THR A 104 -7.32 -16.38 8.33
C THR A 104 -7.22 -17.89 8.18
N ASP A 105 -8.38 -18.56 8.21
CA ASP A 105 -8.58 -19.98 7.97
C ASP A 105 -8.91 -20.30 6.51
N LEU A 106 -8.99 -19.28 5.64
CA LEU A 106 -9.28 -19.40 4.21
C LEU A 106 -8.10 -20.01 3.41
N TYR A 107 -7.71 -21.24 3.77
CA TYR A 107 -6.96 -22.13 2.90
C TYR A 107 -7.89 -22.61 1.77
N GLY A 108 -7.86 -21.98 0.60
CA GLY A 108 -8.45 -22.61 -0.59
C GLY A 108 -8.92 -21.74 -1.75
N ARG A 109 -9.09 -20.43 -1.61
CA ARG A 109 -9.33 -19.57 -2.77
C ARG A 109 -8.01 -18.93 -3.17
N ARG A 110 -7.46 -19.43 -4.28
CA ARG A 110 -6.26 -18.91 -4.94
C ARG A 110 -6.30 -17.38 -4.88
N ALA A 111 -5.26 -16.77 -4.33
CA ALA A 111 -4.94 -15.39 -4.62
C ALA A 111 -4.54 -15.31 -6.11
N THR A 112 -5.51 -15.39 -7.01
CA THR A 112 -5.32 -15.07 -8.43
C THR A 112 -5.39 -13.56 -8.55
N THR A 113 -4.36 -12.89 -8.04
CA THR A 113 -3.88 -11.65 -8.61
C THR A 113 -2.40 -11.66 -8.33
N THR A 114 -1.63 -12.18 -9.29
CA THR A 114 -0.21 -11.94 -9.41
C THR A 114 0.00 -10.47 -9.79
N GLY A 115 -0.52 -9.54 -8.99
CA GLY A 115 0.00 -8.20 -8.89
C GLY A 115 1.19 -8.34 -7.95
N ARG A 116 2.36 -8.72 -8.50
CA ARG A 116 3.59 -8.51 -7.74
C ARG A 116 3.57 -7.04 -7.37
N ILE A 117 3.44 -6.72 -6.08
CA ILE A 117 3.96 -5.46 -5.57
C ILE A 117 5.46 -5.55 -5.84
N THR A 118 5.89 -5.15 -7.03
CA THR A 118 7.30 -4.92 -7.28
C THR A 118 7.67 -3.82 -6.29
N LYS A 119 8.66 -4.08 -5.42
CA LYS A 119 9.38 -3.01 -4.72
C LYS A 119 9.96 -2.12 -5.83
N GLY A 120 9.18 -1.13 -6.25
CA GLY A 120 9.53 -0.26 -7.34
C GLY A 120 10.75 0.52 -6.90
N ARG A 121 11.88 0.34 -7.60
CA ARG A 121 12.91 1.38 -7.59
C ARG A 121 12.20 2.65 -8.05
N ILE A 122 12.03 3.61 -7.14
CA ILE A 122 11.70 4.98 -7.50
C ILE A 122 12.81 5.42 -8.45
N ALA A 123 12.51 5.43 -9.74
CA ALA A 123 13.43 5.86 -10.77
C ALA A 123 13.39 7.39 -10.82
N PHE A 124 13.99 8.06 -9.84
CA PHE A 124 14.64 9.33 -10.13
C PHE A 124 15.88 8.98 -10.96
N ARG A 125 15.70 8.81 -12.28
CA ARG A 125 16.83 8.83 -13.21
C ARG A 125 17.21 10.31 -13.36
N SER A 126 18.31 10.68 -12.71
CA SER A 126 19.07 11.91 -12.99
C SER A 126 19.50 11.97 -14.45
#